data_AF-A0A2K4G7Y4-F1
#
_entry.id   AF-A0A2K4G7Y4-F1
#
_cell.length_a   1.000
_cell.length_b   1.000
_cell.length_c   1.000
_cell.angle_alpha   90.00
_cell.angle_beta   90.00
_cell.angle_gamma   90.00
#
_symmetry.space_group_name_H-M   'P 1'
#
loop_
_entity.id
_entity.type
_entity.pdbx_description
1 polymer ?
#
loop_
_entity_poly.entity_id
_entity_poly.type
_entity_poly.pdbx_seq_one_letter_code
_entity_poly.pdbx_strand_id
1 'polypeptide(L)'
;MTLHESHIKMNTYKTIALALLLFYSVNANSMTNTVITLKLSNNTFGTMKMKSISGLEVPLNGPLIMFNVGPGTVEIIDIPYARPFTLDSSNWQPRRNKVAPVTLDLEYEVHGHRCRLKTRMDAPVGYGVLEPGYQPAWKSTVEPSGNGKYKCNVTTSRKMMKPPFSYTIELSINK
;
A
#
# COMPACT_ATOMS: atom_id res chain seq x y z
N MET A 1 44.23 57.93 1.15
CA MET A 1 43.01 57.84 0.30
C MET A 1 43.43 56.98 -0.88
N THR A 2 43.06 55.71 -1.05
CA THR A 2 41.83 55.00 -0.65
C THR A 2 42.16 53.50 -0.61
N LEU A 3 41.81 52.84 0.50
CA LEU A 3 41.56 51.40 0.56
C LEU A 3 40.28 51.11 -0.23
N HIS A 4 40.30 50.15 -1.16
CA HIS A 4 39.25 49.14 -1.38
C HIS A 4 39.44 48.52 -2.75
N GLU A 5 39.90 47.27 -2.83
CA GLU A 5 39.53 46.33 -3.92
C GLU A 5 40.16 44.93 -3.69
N SER A 6 39.81 44.28 -2.58
CA SER A 6 40.24 42.89 -2.35
C SER A 6 39.20 42.02 -1.63
N HIS A 7 37.92 42.39 -1.70
CA HIS A 7 36.84 41.68 -1.00
C HIS A 7 35.71 41.17 -1.90
N ILE A 8 35.93 41.01 -3.21
CA ILE A 8 34.88 40.57 -4.16
C ILE A 8 35.36 39.44 -5.07
N LYS A 9 36.10 38.45 -4.54
CA LYS A 9 36.36 37.22 -5.33
C LYS A 9 36.22 35.91 -4.54
N MET A 10 36.29 35.94 -3.20
CA MET A 10 36.31 34.72 -2.38
C MET A 10 34.93 34.27 -1.87
N ASN A 11 33.86 35.00 -2.17
CA ASN A 11 32.49 34.65 -1.74
C ASN A 11 31.62 34.04 -2.84
N THR A 12 32.01 34.20 -4.12
CA THR A 12 31.26 33.72 -5.28
C THR A 12 31.51 32.23 -5.56
N TYR A 13 32.72 31.73 -5.29
CA TYR A 13 33.05 30.32 -5.49
C TYR A 13 32.40 29.39 -4.45
N LYS A 14 32.22 29.86 -3.21
CA LYS A 14 31.54 29.09 -2.15
C LYS A 14 30.03 28.98 -2.36
N THR A 15 29.41 30.00 -2.95
CA THR A 15 27.97 29.99 -3.26
C THR A 15 27.64 29.09 -4.46
N ILE A 16 28.53 28.99 -5.45
CA ILE A 16 28.35 28.08 -6.60
C ILE A 16 28.44 26.60 -6.19
N ALA A 17 29.37 26.25 -5.28
CA ALA A 17 29.49 24.87 -4.79
C ALA A 17 28.26 24.42 -3.97
N LEU A 18 27.64 25.34 -3.22
CA LEU A 18 26.43 25.05 -2.44
C LEU A 18 25.21 24.84 -3.35
N ALA A 19 25.13 25.55 -4.48
CA ALA A 19 24.06 25.37 -5.47
C ALA A 19 24.16 24.02 -6.20
N LEU A 20 25.38 23.56 -6.55
CA LEU A 20 25.56 22.25 -7.18
C LEU A 20 25.19 21.06 -6.28
N LEU A 21 25.41 21.15 -4.96
CA LEU A 21 25.01 20.10 -4.01
C LEU A 21 23.49 20.02 -3.82
N LEU A 22 22.76 21.13 -4.00
CA LEU A 22 21.29 21.16 -3.95
C LEU A 22 20.62 20.60 -5.22
N PHE A 23 21.34 20.54 -6.34
CA PHE A 23 20.84 19.88 -7.57
C PHE A 23 20.99 18.35 -7.54
N TYR A 24 21.87 17.79 -6.69
CA TYR A 24 22.00 16.34 -6.53
C TYR A 24 20.93 15.71 -5.61
N SER A 25 20.14 16.51 -4.88
CA SER A 25 19.06 15.98 -4.03
C SER A 25 17.76 15.64 -4.77
N VAL A 26 17.66 15.91 -6.07
CA VAL A 26 16.43 15.67 -6.85
C VAL A 26 16.42 14.29 -7.53
N ASN A 27 16.91 13.27 -6.84
CA ASN A 27 16.62 11.87 -7.17
C ASN A 27 16.17 11.10 -5.92
N ALA A 28 15.47 11.78 -5.02
CA ALA A 28 14.64 11.10 -4.04
C ALA A 28 13.48 10.45 -4.81
N ASN A 29 13.68 9.21 -5.26
CA ASN A 29 12.57 8.29 -5.47
C ASN A 29 11.86 8.22 -4.11
N SER A 30 10.84 9.06 -3.90
CA SER A 30 10.00 8.95 -2.72
C SER A 30 9.31 7.60 -2.80
N MET A 31 9.89 6.61 -2.12
CA MET A 31 9.29 5.30 -1.94
C MET A 31 8.08 5.49 -1.04
N THR A 32 6.95 5.87 -1.63
CA THR A 32 5.70 5.89 -0.90
C THR A 32 5.20 4.45 -0.82
N ASN A 33 5.04 3.93 0.40
CA ASN A 33 4.61 2.55 0.62
C ASN A 33 3.16 2.37 0.20
N THR A 34 2.85 1.30 -0.53
CA THR A 34 1.47 0.85 -0.74
C THR A 34 0.88 0.50 0.60
N VAL A 35 -0.32 0.99 0.89
CA VAL A 35 -1.06 0.59 2.09
C VAL A 35 -2.34 -0.12 1.67
N ILE A 36 -2.51 -1.34 2.19
CA ILE A 36 -3.80 -2.04 2.14
C ILE A 36 -4.53 -1.73 3.44
N THR A 37 -5.60 -0.94 3.35
CA THR A 37 -6.48 -0.69 4.49
C THR A 37 -7.56 -1.76 4.52
N LEU A 38 -7.54 -2.62 5.54
CA LEU A 38 -8.60 -3.56 5.82
C LEU A 38 -9.65 -2.88 6.71
N LYS A 39 -10.90 -2.89 6.27
CA LYS A 39 -12.05 -2.51 7.10
C LYS A 39 -12.88 -3.75 7.35
N LEU A 40 -12.86 -4.21 8.59
CA LEU A 40 -13.44 -5.48 9.01
C LEU A 40 -14.72 -5.19 9.78
N SER A 41 -15.86 -5.62 9.26
CA SER A 41 -17.17 -5.40 9.88
C SER A 41 -17.75 -6.72 10.36
N ASN A 42 -18.00 -6.82 11.65
CA ASN A 42 -18.61 -7.99 12.25
C ASN A 42 -20.07 -7.69 12.61
N ASN A 43 -20.99 -7.97 11.69
CA ASN A 43 -22.42 -7.78 11.90
C ASN A 43 -23.07 -9.04 12.48
N THR A 44 -22.35 -9.71 13.40
CA THR A 44 -22.81 -10.90 14.10
C THR A 44 -22.77 -10.69 15.62
N PHE A 45 -23.34 -11.64 16.36
CA PHE A 45 -23.33 -11.63 17.83
C PHE A 45 -22.08 -12.28 18.45
N GLY A 46 -21.21 -12.89 17.64
CA GLY A 46 -19.99 -13.55 18.12
C GLY A 46 -18.74 -12.74 17.77
N THR A 47 -17.64 -12.96 18.49
CA THR A 47 -16.35 -12.40 18.10
C THR A 47 -15.86 -13.03 16.81
N MET A 48 -15.51 -12.21 15.83
CA MET A 48 -14.85 -12.61 14.60
C MET A 48 -13.34 -12.76 14.89
N LYS A 49 -12.88 -14.01 14.94
CA LYS A 49 -11.51 -14.37 15.34
C LYS A 49 -10.60 -14.48 14.13
N MET A 50 -9.47 -13.79 14.12
CA MET A 50 -8.46 -13.98 13.07
C MET A 50 -7.79 -15.34 13.27
N LYS A 51 -7.81 -16.19 12.24
CA LYS A 51 -7.24 -17.53 12.26
C LYS A 51 -5.89 -17.60 11.57
N SER A 52 -5.75 -16.89 10.46
CA SER A 52 -4.49 -16.82 9.73
C SER A 52 -4.41 -15.53 8.93
N ILE A 53 -3.17 -15.14 8.64
CA ILE A 53 -2.83 -14.06 7.71
C ILE A 53 -1.53 -14.44 7.01
N SER A 54 -1.45 -14.19 5.71
CA SER A 54 -0.25 -14.44 4.91
C SER A 54 -0.15 -13.48 3.73
N GLY A 55 1.03 -13.46 3.09
CA GLY A 55 1.32 -12.52 2.00
C GLY A 55 1.83 -11.15 2.47
N LEU A 56 2.03 -10.97 3.77
CA LEU A 56 2.62 -9.75 4.34
C LEU A 56 4.09 -9.60 3.95
N GLU A 57 4.53 -8.37 3.71
CA GLU A 57 5.96 -8.05 3.57
C GLU A 57 6.66 -7.85 4.91
N VAL A 58 5.91 -7.33 5.88
CA VAL A 58 6.35 -7.14 7.26
C VAL A 58 5.37 -7.88 8.17
N PRO A 59 5.85 -8.73 9.10
CA PRO A 59 4.97 -9.37 10.07
C PRO A 59 4.14 -8.36 10.86
N LEU A 60 2.92 -8.74 11.25
CA LEU A 60 2.12 -7.93 12.16
C LEU A 60 2.81 -7.84 13.53
N ASN A 61 2.74 -6.65 14.15
CA ASN A 61 3.26 -6.42 15.49
C ASN A 61 2.28 -6.94 16.55
N GLY A 62 2.25 -8.25 16.75
CA GLY A 62 1.48 -8.88 17.83
C GLY A 62 0.83 -10.21 17.46
N PRO A 63 0.29 -10.92 18.46
CA PRO A 63 -0.46 -12.16 18.23
C PRO A 63 -1.78 -11.90 17.49
N LEU A 64 -2.26 -12.89 16.73
CA LEU A 64 -3.48 -12.79 15.90
C LEU A 64 -4.73 -12.36 16.69
N ILE A 65 -4.79 -12.67 17.99
CA ILE A 65 -5.91 -12.29 18.87
C ILE A 65 -6.12 -10.76 18.97
N MET A 66 -5.07 -9.97 18.78
CA MET A 66 -5.16 -8.50 18.77
C MET A 66 -5.93 -7.96 17.57
N PHE A 67 -6.15 -8.78 16.55
CA PHE A 67 -6.86 -8.42 15.32
C PHE A 67 -8.25 -9.07 15.26
N ASN A 68 -8.76 -9.54 16.40
CA ASN A 68 -10.14 -9.98 16.51
C ASN A 68 -11.09 -8.79 16.45
N VAL A 69 -12.26 -9.00 15.85
CA VAL A 69 -13.29 -7.98 15.70
C VAL A 69 -14.45 -8.32 16.62
N GLY A 70 -14.79 -7.38 17.51
CA GLY A 70 -15.91 -7.50 18.45
C GLY A 70 -17.26 -7.65 17.75
N PRO A 71 -18.30 -8.18 18.44
CA PRO A 71 -19.64 -8.29 17.87
C PRO A 71 -20.25 -6.91 17.64
N GLY A 72 -20.81 -6.68 16.45
CA GLY A 72 -21.41 -5.41 16.06
C GLY A 72 -20.40 -4.27 15.83
N THR A 73 -19.10 -4.54 15.79
CA THR A 73 -18.06 -3.52 15.65
C THR A 73 -17.40 -3.53 14.27
N VAL A 74 -16.63 -2.48 14.01
CA VAL A 74 -15.78 -2.34 12.83
C VAL A 74 -14.35 -2.06 13.30
N GLU A 75 -13.40 -2.79 12.76
CA GLU A 75 -11.97 -2.54 12.98
C GLU A 75 -11.30 -2.12 11.67
N ILE A 76 -10.30 -1.26 11.78
CA ILE A 76 -9.48 -0.81 10.64
C ILE A 76 -8.03 -1.21 10.89
N ILE A 77 -7.43 -1.92 9.93
CA ILE A 77 -6.05 -2.36 9.99
C ILE A 77 -5.33 -1.88 8.73
N ASP A 78 -4.28 -1.10 8.89
CA ASP A 78 -3.42 -0.69 7.78
C ASP A 78 -2.22 -1.63 7.66
N ILE A 79 -2.08 -2.26 6.50
CA ILE A 79 -0.97 -3.16 6.20
C ILE A 79 -0.04 -2.47 5.19
N PRO A 80 1.17 -2.07 5.61
CA PRO A 80 2.14 -1.48 4.71
C PRO A 80 2.80 -2.55 3.83
N TYR A 81 2.98 -2.21 2.56
CA TYR A 81 3.75 -2.93 1.55
C TYR A 81 4.83 -1.98 1.02
N ALA A 82 6.06 -2.23 1.43
CA ALA A 82 7.24 -1.43 1.07
C ALA A 82 7.82 -1.95 -0.25
N ARG A 83 7.26 -1.46 -1.35
CA ARG A 83 7.73 -1.79 -2.71
C ARG A 83 8.35 -0.58 -3.41
N PRO A 84 9.41 -0.78 -4.21
CA PRO A 84 10.06 0.26 -4.99
C PRO A 84 9.25 0.62 -6.25
N PHE A 85 7.99 1.03 -6.11
CA PHE A 85 7.26 1.61 -7.24
C PHE A 85 7.95 2.93 -7.61
N THR A 86 8.24 3.12 -8.89
CA THR A 86 8.87 4.36 -9.33
C THR A 86 7.79 5.41 -9.57
N LEU A 87 7.98 6.63 -9.07
CA LEU A 87 7.07 7.73 -9.37
C LEU A 87 7.29 8.17 -10.83
N ASP A 88 6.20 8.35 -11.58
CA ASP A 88 6.27 8.85 -12.96
C ASP A 88 6.97 10.23 -12.96
N SER A 89 8.11 10.33 -13.64
CA SER A 89 8.83 11.58 -13.88
C SER A 89 9.19 11.67 -15.36
N SER A 90 9.39 12.88 -15.90
CA SER A 90 9.64 13.10 -17.33
C SER A 90 10.87 12.36 -17.89
N ASN A 91 11.80 11.94 -17.02
CA ASN A 91 12.99 11.18 -17.38
C ASN A 91 12.93 9.71 -16.95
N TRP A 92 11.79 9.26 -16.42
CA TRP A 92 11.62 7.88 -15.99
C TRP A 92 11.53 6.95 -17.21
N GLN A 93 12.53 6.08 -17.35
CA GLN A 93 12.46 4.99 -18.30
C GLN A 93 11.79 3.80 -17.63
N PRO A 94 10.66 3.28 -18.16
CA PRO A 94 10.04 2.07 -17.64
C PRO A 94 11.02 0.91 -17.77
N ARG A 95 11.67 0.53 -16.67
CA ARG A 95 12.30 -0.78 -16.63
C ARG A 95 11.16 -1.79 -16.66
N ARG A 96 11.24 -2.81 -17.51
CA ARG A 96 10.32 -3.99 -17.52
C ARG A 96 10.42 -4.81 -16.23
N ASN A 97 10.87 -4.24 -15.12
CA ASN A 97 10.89 -4.88 -13.83
C ASN A 97 9.43 -5.08 -13.43
N LYS A 98 8.94 -6.28 -13.72
CA LYS A 98 7.65 -6.77 -13.26
C LYS A 98 7.69 -6.74 -11.74
N VAL A 99 7.08 -5.72 -11.13
CA VAL A 99 6.92 -5.68 -9.69
C VAL A 99 6.05 -6.87 -9.31
N ALA A 100 6.48 -7.63 -8.29
CA ALA A 100 5.71 -8.76 -7.81
C ALA A 100 4.31 -8.26 -7.37
N PRO A 101 3.25 -9.02 -7.64
CA PRO A 101 1.91 -8.66 -7.19
C PRO A 101 1.87 -8.50 -5.68
N VAL A 102 1.10 -7.53 -5.21
CA VAL A 102 0.79 -7.37 -3.78
C VAL A 102 -0.35 -8.32 -3.48
N THR A 103 -0.11 -9.31 -2.62
CA THR A 103 -1.10 -10.35 -2.27
C THR A 103 -1.31 -10.42 -0.78
N LEU A 104 -2.55 -10.62 -0.37
CA LEU A 104 -2.92 -10.78 1.03
C LEU A 104 -4.00 -11.86 1.12
N ASP A 105 -3.80 -12.82 2.02
CA ASP A 105 -4.74 -13.92 2.30
C ASP A 105 -5.01 -13.95 3.81
N LEU A 106 -6.29 -13.82 4.19
CA LEU A 106 -6.72 -13.72 5.58
C LEU A 106 -7.88 -14.66 5.83
N GLU A 107 -7.89 -15.31 6.98
CA GLU A 107 -9.02 -16.14 7.41
C GLU A 107 -9.57 -15.66 8.74
N TYR A 108 -10.89 -15.45 8.76
CA TYR A 108 -11.64 -15.12 9.97
C TYR A 108 -12.71 -16.17 10.26
N GLU A 109 -12.96 -16.43 11.53
CA GLU A 109 -13.99 -17.37 11.98
C GLU A 109 -14.92 -16.74 13.01
N VAL A 110 -16.22 -16.99 12.86
CA VAL A 110 -17.24 -16.71 13.88
C VAL A 110 -18.21 -17.88 14.00
N HIS A 111 -18.38 -18.42 15.21
CA HIS A 111 -19.28 -19.55 15.49
C HIS A 111 -19.14 -20.74 14.50
N GLY A 112 -17.90 -21.07 14.12
CA GLY A 112 -17.61 -22.16 13.18
C GLY A 112 -17.89 -21.85 11.70
N HIS A 113 -18.30 -20.63 11.37
CA HIS A 113 -18.33 -20.12 10.00
C HIS A 113 -17.02 -19.40 9.70
N ARG A 114 -16.37 -19.74 8.58
CA ARG A 114 -15.08 -19.16 8.16
C ARG A 114 -15.23 -18.36 6.88
N CYS A 115 -14.58 -17.21 6.85
CA CYS A 115 -14.45 -16.35 5.68
C CYS A 115 -12.97 -16.22 5.34
N ARG A 116 -12.55 -16.80 4.22
CA ARG A 116 -11.20 -16.61 3.68
C ARG A 116 -11.20 -15.53 2.61
N LEU A 117 -10.55 -14.42 2.89
CA LEU A 117 -10.37 -13.29 1.99
C LEU A 117 -9.04 -13.43 1.26
N LYS A 118 -9.06 -13.46 -0.07
CA LYS A 118 -7.87 -13.43 -0.92
C LYS A 118 -7.87 -12.16 -1.76
N THR A 119 -6.75 -11.48 -1.81
CA THR A 119 -6.62 -10.19 -2.48
C THR A 119 -5.33 -10.17 -3.29
N ARG A 120 -5.38 -9.48 -4.43
CA ARG A 120 -4.25 -9.34 -5.34
C ARG A 120 -4.31 -8.00 -6.06
N MET A 121 -3.22 -7.25 -5.99
CA MET A 121 -2.97 -6.09 -6.83
C MET A 121 -1.79 -6.36 -7.75
N ASP A 122 -2.03 -6.22 -9.05
CA ASP A 122 -1.02 -6.26 -10.10
C ASP A 122 -0.80 -4.83 -10.61
N ALA A 123 0.45 -4.40 -10.80
CA ALA A 123 0.78 -3.10 -11.39
C ALA A 123 1.76 -3.27 -12.57
N PRO A 124 1.32 -3.91 -13.68
CA PRO A 124 2.14 -4.02 -14.88
C PRO A 124 2.41 -2.65 -15.49
N VAL A 125 3.57 -2.50 -16.14
CA VAL A 125 3.87 -1.34 -16.97
C VAL A 125 3.45 -1.66 -18.41
N GLY A 126 2.47 -0.92 -18.92
CA GLY A 126 1.98 -1.01 -20.29
C GLY A 126 2.49 0.17 -21.13
N TYR A 127 2.51 0.01 -22.45
CA TYR A 127 2.75 1.11 -23.39
C TYR A 127 1.40 1.78 -23.71
N GLY A 128 1.23 3.04 -23.32
CA GLY A 128 0.09 3.87 -23.75
C GLY A 128 0.31 4.48 -25.14
N VAL A 129 -0.68 5.24 -25.63
CA VAL A 129 -0.62 5.93 -26.95
C VAL A 129 0.46 7.01 -27.00
N LEU A 130 0.81 7.61 -25.85
CA LEU A 130 1.77 8.71 -25.75
C LEU A 130 2.99 8.35 -24.90
N GLU A 131 2.81 7.68 -23.75
CA GLU A 131 3.89 7.30 -22.84
C GLU A 131 3.61 5.97 -22.11
N PRO A 132 4.65 5.24 -21.70
CA PRO A 132 4.53 4.04 -20.87
C PRO A 132 4.11 4.39 -19.44
N GLY A 133 3.25 3.57 -18.84
CA GLY A 133 2.74 3.82 -17.49
C GLY A 133 2.18 2.56 -16.82
N TYR A 134 1.93 2.67 -15.52
CA TYR A 134 1.33 1.58 -14.75
C TYR A 134 -0.15 1.37 -15.11
N GLN A 135 -0.56 0.10 -15.20
CA GLN A 135 -1.95 -0.31 -15.41
C GLN A 135 -2.42 -1.17 -14.22
N PRO A 136 -2.66 -0.56 -13.05
CA PRO A 136 -2.95 -1.33 -11.86
C PRO A 136 -4.33 -2.00 -11.95
N ALA A 137 -4.39 -3.24 -11.46
CA ALA A 137 -5.60 -4.05 -11.41
C ALA A 137 -5.72 -4.71 -10.03
N TRP A 138 -6.92 -4.70 -9.48
CA TRP A 138 -7.22 -5.27 -8.15
C TRP A 138 -8.26 -6.37 -8.28
N LYS A 139 -8.00 -7.49 -7.61
CA LYS A 139 -8.92 -8.61 -7.47
C LYS A 139 -9.05 -8.96 -6.00
N SER A 140 -10.28 -9.17 -5.57
CA SER A 140 -10.58 -9.64 -4.21
C SER A 140 -11.68 -10.67 -4.29
N THR A 141 -11.48 -11.80 -3.60
CA THR A 141 -12.45 -12.89 -3.53
C THR A 141 -12.62 -13.30 -2.08
N VAL A 142 -13.82 -13.78 -1.76
CA VAL A 142 -14.10 -14.34 -0.44
C VAL A 142 -14.65 -15.75 -0.60
N GLU A 143 -14.07 -16.68 0.16
CA GLU A 143 -14.41 -18.09 0.16
C GLU A 143 -15.08 -18.41 1.52
N PRO A 144 -16.42 -18.47 1.59
CA PRO A 144 -17.12 -18.86 2.80
C PRO A 144 -17.06 -20.38 2.99
N SER A 145 -16.95 -20.83 4.24
CA SER A 145 -17.10 -22.24 4.61
C SER A 145 -17.72 -22.41 6.01
N GLY A 146 -18.25 -23.61 6.30
CA GLY A 146 -18.87 -23.93 7.59
C GLY A 146 -20.40 -23.99 7.52
N ASN A 147 -21.07 -23.55 8.59
CA ASN A 147 -22.49 -23.83 8.87
C ASN A 147 -23.53 -23.07 8.00
N GLY A 148 -23.10 -22.28 7.01
CA GLY A 148 -23.98 -21.52 6.09
C GLY A 148 -24.89 -20.45 6.71
N LYS A 149 -24.83 -20.22 8.04
CA LYS A 149 -25.69 -19.26 8.76
C LYS A 149 -25.26 -17.81 8.62
N TYR A 150 -24.11 -17.58 8.01
CA TYR A 150 -23.53 -16.27 7.82
C TYR A 150 -23.09 -16.11 6.35
N LYS A 151 -23.00 -14.86 5.91
CA LYS A 151 -22.54 -14.47 4.58
C LYS A 151 -21.29 -13.61 4.71
N CYS A 152 -20.25 -13.99 3.99
CA CYS A 152 -19.05 -13.18 3.83
C CYS A 152 -19.20 -12.30 2.59
N ASN A 153 -19.04 -10.99 2.74
CA ASN A 153 -19.02 -10.06 1.62
C ASN A 153 -17.67 -9.35 1.56
N VAL A 154 -17.18 -9.13 0.34
CA VAL A 154 -15.95 -8.37 0.08
C VAL A 154 -16.20 -7.26 -0.92
N THR A 155 -15.68 -6.07 -0.61
CA THR A 155 -15.64 -4.94 -1.54
C THR A 155 -14.24 -4.36 -1.57
N THR A 156 -13.81 -3.84 -2.72
CA THR A 156 -12.54 -3.12 -2.84
C THR A 156 -12.79 -1.72 -3.39
N SER A 157 -12.34 -0.71 -2.65
CA SER A 157 -12.59 0.70 -2.91
C SER A 157 -11.31 1.54 -2.75
N ARG A 158 -11.42 2.86 -2.98
CA ARG A 158 -10.34 3.85 -2.80
C ARG A 158 -9.02 3.46 -3.48
N LYS A 159 -9.12 2.92 -4.70
CA LYS A 159 -7.99 2.43 -5.49
C LYS A 159 -7.19 3.60 -6.07
N MET A 160 -5.94 3.75 -5.66
CA MET A 160 -5.04 4.72 -6.28
C MET A 160 -4.50 4.17 -7.60
N MET A 161 -4.68 4.91 -8.69
CA MET A 161 -4.22 4.51 -10.04
C MET A 161 -2.75 4.81 -10.31
N LYS A 162 -2.05 5.44 -9.36
CA LYS A 162 -0.62 5.77 -9.40
C LYS A 162 0.06 5.34 -8.10
N PRO A 163 1.39 5.11 -8.08
CA PRO A 163 2.13 4.83 -6.85
C PRO A 163 1.84 5.90 -5.79
N PRO A 164 1.60 5.54 -4.52
CA PRO A 164 1.78 4.23 -3.89
C PRO A 164 0.71 3.14 -4.14
N PHE A 165 -0.24 3.28 -5.06
CA PHE A 165 -1.27 2.24 -5.34
C PHE A 165 -2.08 1.75 -4.13
N SER A 166 -2.22 2.55 -3.08
CA SER A 166 -2.99 2.19 -1.88
C SER A 166 -4.47 1.93 -2.21
N TYR A 167 -5.12 1.06 -1.42
CA TYR A 167 -6.51 0.67 -1.60
C TYR A 167 -7.15 0.15 -0.31
N THR A 168 -8.48 0.21 -0.25
CA THR A 168 -9.26 -0.29 0.89
C THR A 168 -10.00 -1.57 0.52
N ILE A 169 -9.97 -2.55 1.42
CA ILE A 169 -10.72 -3.80 1.31
C ILE A 169 -11.68 -3.86 2.49
N GLU A 170 -12.97 -3.94 2.19
CA GLU A 170 -14.00 -4.12 3.20
C GLU A 170 -14.40 -5.59 3.23
N LEU A 171 -14.19 -6.27 4.36
CA LEU A 171 -14.68 -7.62 4.63
C LEU A 171 -15.79 -7.50 5.67
N SER A 172 -16.97 -8.02 5.36
CA SER A 172 -18.06 -8.11 6.35
C SER A 172 -18.55 -9.55 6.50
N ILE A 173 -18.83 -9.93 7.75
CA ILE A 173 -19.56 -11.16 8.08
C ILE A 173 -20.93 -10.76 8.60
N ASN A 174 -21.97 -11.21 7.91
CA ASN A 174 -23.36 -10.84 8.17
C ASN A 174 -24.17 -12.10 8.48
N LYS A 175 -25.20 -11.99 9.33
CA LYS A 175 -26.19 -13.06 9.52
C LYS A 175 -27.17 -13.11 8.34
#